data_AF-A0A7V9G6P9-F1
#
_entry.id   AF-A0A7V9G6P9-F1
#
_cell.length_a   1.000
_cell.length_b   1.000
_cell.length_c   1.000
_cell.angle_alpha   90.00
_cell.angle_beta   90.00
_cell.angle_gamma   90.00
#
_symmetry.space_group_name_H-M   'P 1'
#
loop_
_entity.id
_entity.type
_entity.pdbx_description
1 polymer ?
#
loop_
_entity_poly.entity_id
_entity_poly.type
_entity_poly.pdbx_seq_one_letter_code
_entity_poly.pdbx_strand_id
1 'polypeptide(L)'
;MRRSVLGEISFVDLGADGNTSALVASTHLIPPPPGDSSVITPAVPAADTVTATAATPAPVPPAVPQAPVSVPEPSAQPVVQAASVPIVGAAQAPAGPTVADIRALALAETARITAIRQVCGSAHTVIEARAISEGWDATRTELEVLRAARPTAPAVHIRDQTLTTGVLEAACLLSGGHTAIEDVCEAPAIEAAQKRFRSSIGMQELLLEVAWANGASMRTFKSDPRAVLRAAFGPGIQAGLSSIDIGGILSNVANKFLLDGFQSVESTWRSIAAVGPVSDFKAITRYRLIGKDQYEQVAPGGEIKHGTLGEMSYSNKADTYGLMLSIDRRDLINDDLGALTTVPRKLGRGAGLKINDVFWTVFLNHAAFFTAPFKNYLVGADTALSIDGVTKAETGFLEQVDPDGKPLGIMPAILLVPPALSAYGSQIFKSMELRETTANAKYPVSNPHQGKFRVEVSRYLSNPGYPGASSKAWYMLADPKDLPAIEVVFLNGQESPVIETAEADFSVLGVQMRGYHDFGCSLQEPRAAVKAKGEA
;
A
#
# COMPACT_ATOMS: atom_id res chain seq x y z
N MET A 1 40.28 7.52 -16.99
CA MET A 1 39.76 7.56 -15.59
C MET A 1 40.20 8.88 -14.96
N ARG A 2 39.30 9.64 -14.32
CA ARG A 2 39.69 10.81 -13.50
C ARG A 2 40.04 10.29 -12.10
N ARG A 3 41.24 10.61 -11.59
CA ARG A 3 41.62 10.37 -10.19
C ARG A 3 41.32 11.63 -9.39
N SER A 4 40.48 11.51 -8.37
CA SER A 4 40.35 12.50 -7.29
C SER A 4 41.33 12.14 -6.16
N VAL A 5 41.90 13.15 -5.52
CA VAL A 5 42.72 13.01 -4.30
C VAL A 5 41.90 13.60 -3.16
N LEU A 6 41.64 12.80 -2.11
CA LEU A 6 41.02 13.29 -0.88
C LEU A 6 42.10 13.99 -0.05
N GLY A 7 41.93 15.29 0.20
CA GLY A 7 42.89 16.09 0.95
C GLY A 7 42.81 15.92 2.47
N GLU A 8 41.63 15.59 2.98
CA GLU A 8 41.38 15.43 4.42
C GLU A 8 40.17 14.51 4.65
N ILE A 9 40.16 13.78 5.76
CA ILE A 9 38.98 13.10 6.30
C ILE A 9 38.89 13.50 7.78
N SER A 10 37.90 14.33 8.11
CA SER A 10 37.54 14.65 9.48
C SER A 10 36.27 13.89 9.87
N PHE A 11 36.30 13.22 11.02
CA PHE A 11 35.14 12.57 11.62
C PHE A 11 35.08 12.94 13.10
N VAL A 12 33.86 13.00 13.65
CA VAL A 12 33.62 13.23 15.07
C VAL A 12 33.07 11.92 15.62
N ASP A 13 33.79 11.32 16.57
CA ASP A 13 33.35 10.11 17.24
C ASP A 13 32.26 10.50 18.25
N LEU A 14 31.03 10.00 18.05
CA LEU A 14 29.87 10.30 18.89
C LEU A 14 29.34 8.99 19.48
N GLY A 15 30.16 8.42 20.37
CA GLY A 15 29.85 7.19 21.09
C GLY A 15 28.64 7.33 22.00
N ALA A 16 27.92 6.22 22.18
CA ALA A 16 26.80 6.14 23.12
C ALA A 16 27.26 6.09 24.59
N ASP A 17 28.55 5.81 24.83
CA ASP A 17 29.19 5.77 26.14
C ASP A 17 30.66 6.24 26.09
N GLY A 18 31.28 6.39 27.27
CA GLY A 18 32.66 6.87 27.42
C GLY A 18 33.75 5.84 27.08
N ASN A 19 33.41 4.66 26.55
CA ASN A 19 34.36 3.61 26.19
C ASN A 19 34.47 3.38 24.66
N THR A 20 33.74 4.16 23.85
CA THR A 20 33.80 4.07 22.39
C THR A 20 35.14 4.60 21.86
N SER A 21 35.78 3.89 20.92
CA SER A 21 37.00 4.35 20.25
C SER A 21 37.07 3.89 18.79
N ALA A 22 37.26 4.83 17.86
CA ALA A 22 37.55 4.55 16.46
C ALA A 22 39.07 4.48 16.16
N LEU A 23 39.46 3.60 15.24
CA LEU A 23 40.83 3.47 14.72
C LEU A 23 40.81 3.49 13.18
N VAL A 24 41.61 4.39 12.59
CA VAL A 24 41.77 4.50 11.12
C VAL A 24 43.11 3.90 10.71
N ALA A 25 43.07 2.85 9.87
CA ALA A 25 44.26 2.23 9.30
C ALA A 25 44.40 2.58 7.81
N SER A 26 45.51 3.23 7.44
CA SER A 26 45.83 3.56 6.04
C SER A 26 46.86 2.59 5.46
N THR A 27 46.50 1.89 4.38
CA THR A 27 47.32 0.82 3.78
C THR A 27 48.22 1.26 2.61
N HIS A 28 48.39 2.57 2.39
CA HIS A 28 49.29 3.11 1.36
C HIS A 28 50.18 4.24 1.89
N LEU A 29 51.40 3.89 2.30
CA LEU A 29 52.49 4.84 2.50
C LEU A 29 53.15 5.14 1.15
N ILE A 30 52.99 6.36 0.66
CA ILE A 30 53.78 6.91 -0.45
C ILE A 30 54.97 7.67 0.17
N PRO A 31 56.22 7.43 -0.23
CA PRO A 31 57.36 8.21 0.29
C PRO A 31 57.24 9.68 -0.13
N PRO A 32 57.58 10.64 0.75
CA PRO A 32 57.56 12.05 0.38
C PRO A 32 58.61 12.37 -0.69
N PRO A 33 58.36 13.36 -1.57
CA PRO A 33 59.35 13.83 -2.53
C PRO A 33 60.56 14.47 -1.83
N PRO A 34 61.75 14.48 -2.46
CA PRO A 34 62.97 14.95 -1.84
C PRO A 34 62.91 16.48 -1.61
N GLY A 35 62.91 16.90 -0.34
CA GLY A 35 62.94 18.32 0.04
C GLY A 35 62.33 18.64 1.40
N ASP A 36 61.47 17.77 1.96
CA ASP A 36 60.80 18.04 3.23
C ASP A 36 61.36 17.17 4.37
N SER A 37 61.80 17.82 5.45
CA SER A 37 62.49 17.19 6.59
C SER A 37 61.69 17.32 7.88
N SER A 38 60.52 16.70 7.91
CA SER A 38 59.68 16.55 9.12
C SER A 38 59.54 15.07 9.49
N VAL A 39 60.50 14.57 10.27
CA VAL A 39 60.47 13.21 10.83
C VAL A 39 59.48 13.16 12.00
N ILE A 40 58.40 12.39 11.86
CA ILE A 40 57.55 11.98 12.98
C ILE A 40 57.73 10.47 13.20
N THR A 41 58.68 10.12 14.05
CA THR A 41 58.87 8.75 14.55
C THR A 41 57.76 8.43 15.57
N PRO A 42 57.10 7.26 15.54
CA PRO A 42 56.12 6.90 16.56
C PRO A 42 56.83 6.57 17.87
N ALA A 43 56.75 7.47 18.84
CA ALA A 43 57.26 7.26 20.20
C ALA A 43 56.10 6.90 21.14
N VAL A 44 56.11 5.68 21.66
CA VAL A 44 55.29 5.27 22.81
C VAL A 44 56.01 5.67 24.10
N PRO A 45 55.32 6.33 25.03
CA PRO A 45 55.57 6.07 26.45
C PRO A 45 54.30 5.78 27.25
N ALA A 46 54.52 5.37 28.50
CA ALA A 46 53.53 4.73 29.38
C ALA A 46 52.63 5.73 30.14
N ALA A 47 51.73 5.14 30.94
CA ALA A 47 50.74 5.82 31.78
C ALA A 47 51.35 6.80 32.78
N ASP A 48 50.59 7.86 33.09
CA ASP A 48 50.62 8.51 34.40
C ASP A 48 49.24 9.08 34.77
N THR A 49 48.85 8.91 36.03
CA THR A 49 47.57 9.38 36.59
C THR A 49 47.69 10.78 37.18
N VAL A 50 46.82 11.72 36.79
CA VAL A 50 46.62 12.98 37.53
C VAL A 50 45.14 13.30 37.69
N THR A 51 44.80 13.79 38.88
CA THR A 51 43.45 13.97 39.44
C THR A 51 42.72 15.22 38.94
N ALA A 52 41.40 15.24 39.14
CA ALA A 52 40.51 16.33 38.72
C ALA A 52 40.66 17.63 39.55
N THR A 53 40.39 18.77 38.88
CA THR A 53 40.01 20.04 39.52
C THR A 53 38.95 20.74 38.66
N ALA A 54 37.96 21.37 39.30
CA ALA A 54 36.78 21.93 38.64
C ALA A 54 36.86 23.45 38.38
N ALA A 55 36.25 23.94 37.31
CA ALA A 55 35.88 25.34 37.14
C ALA A 55 34.67 25.56 36.20
N THR A 56 33.78 26.44 36.65
CA THR A 56 32.49 26.94 36.13
C THR A 56 32.47 27.49 34.68
N PRO A 57 31.34 27.39 33.93
CA PRO A 57 31.11 28.10 32.68
C PRO A 57 30.24 29.37 32.80
N ALA A 58 30.48 30.37 31.94
CA ALA A 58 29.63 31.52 31.64
C ALA A 58 30.12 32.20 30.33
N PRO A 59 29.39 33.16 29.71
CA PRO A 59 27.98 33.13 29.32
C PRO A 59 27.80 33.31 27.77
N VAL A 60 26.57 33.18 27.25
CA VAL A 60 26.24 33.30 25.82
C VAL A 60 25.71 34.71 25.46
N PRO A 61 26.12 35.34 24.33
CA PRO A 61 25.63 36.65 23.88
C PRO A 61 24.30 36.60 23.07
N PRO A 62 23.59 37.73 22.89
CA PRO A 62 22.16 37.75 22.56
C PRO A 62 21.80 37.79 21.07
N ALA A 63 20.57 37.35 20.75
CA ALA A 63 19.96 37.38 19.42
C ALA A 63 18.87 38.48 19.26
N VAL A 64 18.61 38.84 18.00
CA VAL A 64 17.70 39.91 17.54
C VAL A 64 16.21 39.50 17.71
N PRO A 65 15.29 40.42 18.09
CA PRO A 65 13.89 40.07 18.34
C PRO A 65 13.03 39.95 17.07
N GLN A 66 12.22 38.89 17.00
CA GLN A 66 11.04 38.80 16.13
C GLN A 66 9.79 38.54 17.00
N ALA A 67 8.64 39.08 16.56
CA ALA A 67 7.41 39.10 17.35
C ALA A 67 6.62 37.77 17.28
N PRO A 68 6.12 37.24 18.41
CA PRO A 68 5.19 36.11 18.40
C PRO A 68 3.73 36.57 18.38
N VAL A 69 2.89 35.79 17.71
CA VAL A 69 1.42 35.92 17.66
C VAL A 69 0.81 35.33 18.93
N SER A 70 -0.19 35.99 19.51
CA SER A 70 -0.84 35.57 20.77
C SER A 70 -2.22 34.93 20.56
N VAL A 71 -2.50 33.92 21.40
CA VAL A 71 -3.82 33.29 21.59
C VAL A 71 -4.52 34.00 22.78
N PRO A 72 -5.82 34.32 22.73
CA PRO A 72 -6.51 35.04 23.81
C PRO A 72 -7.44 34.16 24.67
N GLU A 73 -7.26 34.20 26.00
CA GLU A 73 -8.34 34.06 27.00
C GLU A 73 -7.90 34.70 28.34
N PRO A 74 -8.78 34.92 29.35
CA PRO A 74 -9.06 36.29 29.80
C PRO A 74 -8.56 36.61 31.21
N SER A 75 -8.50 37.91 31.57
CA SER A 75 -8.40 38.33 32.99
C SER A 75 -8.92 39.76 33.25
N ALA A 76 -9.25 40.00 34.52
CA ALA A 76 -10.01 41.14 35.02
C ALA A 76 -9.23 42.47 35.16
N GLN A 77 -9.99 43.57 35.30
CA GLN A 77 -9.54 44.92 35.68
C GLN A 77 -9.20 44.99 37.18
N PRO A 78 -8.28 45.88 37.64
CA PRO A 78 -8.64 47.25 38.06
C PRO A 78 -7.52 48.29 37.72
N VAL A 79 -7.41 49.54 38.19
CA VAL A 79 -8.09 50.41 39.19
C VAL A 79 -8.10 51.87 38.67
N VAL A 80 -9.11 52.71 39.00
CA VAL A 80 -8.90 54.17 39.15
C VAL A 80 -9.69 54.69 40.36
N GLN A 81 -9.08 55.54 41.19
CA GLN A 81 -9.65 56.00 42.47
C GLN A 81 -9.62 57.54 42.59
N ALA A 82 -10.69 58.08 43.19
CA ALA A 82 -10.84 59.41 43.81
C ALA A 82 -10.72 60.69 42.94
N ALA A 83 -11.90 61.28 42.69
CA ALA A 83 -12.10 62.74 42.80
C ALA A 83 -13.22 63.00 43.84
N SER A 84 -13.19 64.16 44.49
CA SER A 84 -13.82 64.42 45.80
C SER A 84 -15.34 64.71 45.79
N VAL A 85 -16.01 64.33 46.89
CA VAL A 85 -17.39 64.75 47.24
C VAL A 85 -17.36 65.67 48.46
N PRO A 86 -18.05 66.82 48.38
CA PRO A 86 -18.78 67.40 49.53
C PRO A 86 -20.15 67.99 49.06
N ILE A 87 -21.30 67.96 49.76
CA ILE A 87 -21.73 67.41 51.06
C ILE A 87 -23.21 66.96 50.90
N VAL A 88 -23.67 65.99 51.69
CA VAL A 88 -25.08 65.56 51.76
C VAL A 88 -26.00 66.67 52.26
N GLY A 89 -27.11 66.91 51.55
CA GLY A 89 -28.13 67.90 51.90
C GLY A 89 -29.55 67.49 51.47
N ALA A 90 -30.14 66.53 52.20
CA ALA A 90 -31.55 66.14 52.21
C ALA A 90 -32.20 65.53 50.93
N ALA A 91 -33.30 64.80 51.20
CA ALA A 91 -34.36 64.32 50.30
C ALA A 91 -34.20 62.96 49.56
N GLN A 92 -34.86 61.96 50.16
CA GLN A 92 -35.69 60.91 49.53
C GLN A 92 -35.04 59.84 48.62
N ALA A 93 -35.45 58.58 48.85
CA ALA A 93 -35.03 57.43 48.05
C ALA A 93 -35.57 57.53 46.60
N PRO A 94 -34.84 57.03 45.59
CA PRO A 94 -35.33 57.01 44.22
C PRO A 94 -36.53 56.06 44.11
N ALA A 95 -37.67 56.59 43.68
CA ALA A 95 -38.81 55.77 43.30
C ALA A 95 -38.42 54.87 42.12
N GLY A 96 -38.93 53.63 42.12
CA GLY A 96 -38.89 52.79 40.92
C GLY A 96 -39.66 53.44 39.76
N PRO A 97 -39.44 52.99 38.50
CA PRO A 97 -40.10 53.57 37.34
C PRO A 97 -41.61 53.63 37.57
N THR A 98 -42.20 54.80 37.36
CA THR A 98 -43.61 55.01 37.66
C THR A 98 -44.49 54.20 36.72
N VAL A 99 -45.76 54.02 37.08
CA VAL A 99 -46.75 53.38 36.19
C VAL A 99 -46.87 54.13 34.85
N ALA A 100 -46.50 55.42 34.78
CA ALA A 100 -46.43 56.17 33.53
C ALA A 100 -45.20 55.78 32.68
N ASP A 101 -44.02 55.60 33.30
CA ASP A 101 -42.78 55.25 32.59
C ASP A 101 -42.85 53.83 32.02
N ILE A 102 -43.38 52.87 32.77
CA ILE A 102 -43.60 51.50 32.32
C ILE A 102 -44.59 51.47 31.14
N ARG A 103 -45.63 52.32 31.16
CA ARG A 103 -46.56 52.47 30.03
C ARG A 103 -45.90 53.12 28.82
N ALA A 104 -45.02 54.11 29.01
CA ALA A 104 -44.28 54.73 27.90
C ALA A 104 -43.33 53.74 27.21
N LEU A 105 -42.59 52.93 27.99
CA LEU A 105 -41.73 51.86 27.45
C LEU A 105 -42.54 50.77 26.74
N ALA A 106 -43.66 50.34 27.31
CA ALA A 106 -44.55 49.38 26.66
C ALA A 106 -45.13 49.93 25.34
N LEU A 107 -45.51 51.21 25.29
CA LEU A 107 -45.98 51.85 24.06
C LEU A 107 -44.87 51.90 22.99
N ALA A 108 -43.64 52.29 23.36
CA ALA A 108 -42.49 52.28 22.46
C ALA A 108 -42.20 50.87 21.89
N GLU A 109 -42.25 49.84 22.73
CA GLU A 109 -42.03 48.46 22.30
C GLU A 109 -43.16 47.94 21.41
N THR A 110 -44.43 48.26 21.71
CA THR A 110 -45.55 47.92 20.79
C THR A 110 -45.44 48.64 19.45
N ALA A 111 -44.91 49.86 19.41
CA ALA A 111 -44.64 50.57 18.16
C ALA A 111 -43.51 49.87 17.35
N ARG A 112 -42.43 49.44 18.01
CA ARG A 112 -41.34 48.67 17.38
C ARG A 112 -41.85 47.36 16.78
N ILE A 113 -42.62 46.57 17.54
CA ILE A 113 -43.21 45.32 17.07
C ILE A 113 -44.19 45.54 15.91
N THR A 114 -44.95 46.64 15.93
CA THR A 114 -45.88 46.99 14.83
C THR A 114 -45.12 47.36 13.56
N ALA A 115 -44.00 48.09 13.67
CA ALA A 115 -43.14 48.42 12.53
C ALA A 115 -42.49 47.16 11.92
N ILE A 116 -41.97 46.24 12.75
CA ILE A 116 -41.43 44.95 12.29
C ILE A 116 -42.48 44.15 11.52
N ARG A 117 -43.71 44.09 12.03
CA ARG A 117 -44.84 43.41 11.37
C ARG A 117 -45.21 44.01 10.02
N GLN A 118 -45.17 45.35 9.90
CA GLN A 118 -45.39 46.02 8.61
C GLN A 118 -44.28 45.70 7.59
N VAL A 119 -43.04 45.56 8.03
CA VAL A 119 -41.88 45.22 7.16
C VAL A 119 -41.88 43.75 6.73
N CYS A 120 -42.23 42.81 7.62
CA CYS A 120 -42.21 41.38 7.30
C CYS A 120 -43.46 40.88 6.55
N GLY A 121 -44.62 41.52 6.76
CA GLY A 121 -45.89 41.13 6.16
C GLY A 121 -46.30 39.68 6.44
N SER A 122 -47.19 39.12 5.63
CA SER A 122 -47.60 37.71 5.74
C SER A 122 -46.61 36.71 5.12
N ALA A 123 -45.55 37.19 4.45
CA ALA A 123 -44.63 36.34 3.68
C ALA A 123 -43.38 35.89 4.47
N HIS A 124 -42.95 36.66 5.48
CA HIS A 124 -41.67 36.43 6.17
C HIS A 124 -41.84 36.20 7.69
N THR A 125 -42.82 35.38 8.07
CA THR A 125 -43.17 35.07 9.47
C THR A 125 -42.00 34.55 10.32
N VAL A 126 -41.08 33.79 9.72
CA VAL A 126 -39.85 33.30 10.40
C VAL A 126 -38.88 34.45 10.71
N ILE A 127 -38.79 35.44 9.82
CA ILE A 127 -37.96 36.64 10.03
C ILE A 127 -38.61 37.56 11.06
N GLU A 128 -39.95 37.71 11.05
CA GLU A 128 -40.71 38.45 12.07
C GLU A 128 -40.45 37.89 13.47
N ALA A 129 -40.61 36.57 13.66
CA ALA A 129 -40.42 35.91 14.96
C ALA A 129 -38.98 36.07 15.50
N ARG A 130 -37.98 36.05 14.60
CA ARG A 130 -36.58 36.27 14.94
C ARG A 130 -36.29 37.73 15.30
N ALA A 131 -36.86 38.68 14.55
CA ALA A 131 -36.66 40.11 14.79
C ALA A 131 -37.28 40.61 16.10
N ILE A 132 -38.44 40.07 16.47
CA ILE A 132 -39.10 40.38 17.74
C ILE A 132 -38.26 39.83 18.91
N SER A 133 -37.82 38.57 18.82
CA SER A 133 -37.07 37.91 19.91
C SER A 133 -35.63 38.39 20.09
N GLU A 134 -34.90 38.72 19.01
CA GLU A 134 -33.55 39.27 19.06
C GLU A 134 -33.50 40.82 19.21
N GLY A 135 -34.65 41.49 19.38
CA GLY A 135 -34.67 42.94 19.65
C GLY A 135 -34.25 43.83 18.47
N TRP A 136 -34.47 43.41 17.23
CA TRP A 136 -34.01 44.16 16.04
C TRP A 136 -34.79 45.46 15.77
N ASP A 137 -34.14 46.43 15.13
CA ASP A 137 -34.78 47.63 14.59
C ASP A 137 -35.38 47.38 13.19
N ALA A 138 -36.37 48.20 12.82
CA ALA A 138 -37.12 48.07 11.57
C ALA A 138 -36.23 48.08 10.30
N THR A 139 -35.14 48.86 10.31
CA THR A 139 -34.16 48.93 9.21
C THR A 139 -33.37 47.62 9.05
N ARG A 140 -33.05 46.94 10.15
CA ARG A 140 -32.36 45.64 10.13
C ARG A 140 -33.29 44.53 9.63
N THR A 141 -34.58 44.59 9.98
CA THR A 141 -35.57 43.65 9.44
C THR A 141 -35.79 43.81 7.94
N GLU A 142 -35.81 45.05 7.46
CA GLU A 142 -35.99 45.35 6.04
C GLU A 142 -34.83 44.79 5.20
N LEU A 143 -33.59 44.95 5.68
CA LEU A 143 -32.41 44.41 5.01
C LEU A 143 -32.41 42.86 4.92
N GLU A 144 -32.89 42.15 5.94
CA GLU A 144 -32.99 40.68 5.90
C GLU A 144 -34.14 40.21 5.01
N VAL A 145 -35.29 40.89 5.02
CA VAL A 145 -36.38 40.64 4.05
C VAL A 145 -35.89 40.86 2.62
N LEU A 146 -35.15 41.95 2.35
CA LEU A 146 -34.55 42.24 1.04
C LEU A 146 -33.43 41.26 0.64
N ARG A 147 -32.78 40.57 1.59
CA ARG A 147 -31.84 39.48 1.30
C ARG A 147 -32.59 38.20 0.91
N ALA A 148 -33.62 37.84 1.69
CA ALA A 148 -34.45 36.67 1.44
C ALA A 148 -35.26 36.78 0.13
N ALA A 149 -35.62 38.00 -0.29
CA ALA A 149 -36.34 38.26 -1.54
C ALA A 149 -35.47 38.31 -2.81
N ARG A 150 -34.13 38.16 -2.71
CA ARG A 150 -33.29 38.12 -3.92
C ARG A 150 -33.49 36.80 -4.67
N PRO A 151 -33.79 36.84 -5.99
CA PRO A 151 -33.85 35.62 -6.78
C PRO A 151 -32.45 34.99 -6.86
N THR A 152 -32.30 33.79 -6.30
CA THR A 152 -31.09 32.99 -6.45
C THR A 152 -30.94 32.62 -7.92
N ALA A 153 -29.88 33.11 -8.58
CA ALA A 153 -29.62 32.76 -9.97
C ALA A 153 -29.44 31.23 -10.11
N PRO A 154 -29.98 30.59 -11.15
CA PRO A 154 -29.81 29.16 -11.36
C PRO A 154 -28.32 28.84 -11.54
N ALA A 155 -27.82 27.85 -10.80
CA ALA A 155 -26.46 27.37 -10.93
C ALA A 155 -26.25 26.79 -12.34
N VAL A 156 -25.56 27.54 -13.21
CA VAL A 156 -25.20 27.07 -14.55
C VAL A 156 -24.07 26.06 -14.41
N HIS A 157 -24.44 24.78 -14.30
CA HIS A 157 -23.49 23.68 -14.45
C HIS A 157 -23.03 23.61 -15.91
N ILE A 158 -21.98 24.37 -16.24
CA ILE A 158 -21.23 24.19 -17.47
C ILE A 158 -20.64 22.78 -17.42
N ARG A 159 -21.19 21.86 -18.23
CA ARG A 159 -20.58 20.55 -18.46
C ARG A 159 -19.33 20.76 -19.27
N ASP A 160 -18.19 20.79 -18.60
CA ASP A 160 -16.91 20.88 -19.29
C ASP A 160 -16.73 19.64 -20.18
N GLN A 161 -16.44 19.88 -21.46
CA GLN A 161 -16.20 18.85 -22.49
C GLN A 161 -14.75 18.93 -22.98
N THR A 162 -13.87 19.48 -22.16
CA THR A 162 -12.41 19.48 -22.38
C THR A 162 -11.90 18.06 -22.56
N LEU A 163 -10.99 17.90 -23.52
CA LEU A 163 -10.29 16.65 -23.74
C LEU A 163 -9.23 16.50 -22.63
N THR A 164 -9.46 15.62 -21.67
CA THR A 164 -8.49 15.31 -20.61
C THR A 164 -7.76 14.00 -20.90
N THR A 165 -6.61 13.81 -20.26
CA THR A 165 -5.87 12.53 -20.27
C THR A 165 -6.76 11.35 -19.88
N GLY A 166 -7.57 11.51 -18.83
CA GLY A 166 -8.50 10.47 -18.35
C GLY A 166 -9.56 10.06 -19.38
N VAL A 167 -10.07 10.98 -20.20
CA VAL A 167 -11.02 10.67 -21.28
C VAL A 167 -10.35 9.86 -22.40
N LEU A 168 -9.10 10.18 -22.73
CA LEU A 168 -8.33 9.42 -23.72
C LEU A 168 -7.93 8.04 -23.20
N GLU A 169 -7.49 7.92 -21.94
CA GLU A 169 -7.26 6.63 -21.30
C GLU A 169 -8.53 5.75 -21.30
N ALA A 170 -9.67 6.32 -20.90
CA ALA A 170 -10.95 5.61 -20.91
C ALA A 170 -11.34 5.16 -22.34
N ALA A 171 -11.12 6.01 -23.36
CA ALA A 171 -11.33 5.65 -24.76
C ALA A 171 -10.45 4.48 -25.21
N CYS A 172 -9.16 4.47 -24.84
CA CYS A 172 -8.26 3.36 -25.13
C CYS A 172 -8.65 2.06 -24.42
N LEU A 173 -9.09 2.13 -23.16
CA LEU A 173 -9.51 0.95 -22.39
C LEU A 173 -10.83 0.35 -22.90
N LEU A 174 -11.79 1.21 -23.29
CA LEU A 174 -13.02 0.81 -23.98
C LEU A 174 -12.69 0.12 -25.32
N SER A 175 -11.86 0.76 -26.15
CA SER A 175 -11.48 0.24 -27.46
C SER A 175 -10.62 -1.03 -27.38
N GLY A 176 -9.89 -1.22 -26.28
CA GLY A 176 -9.12 -2.43 -26.00
C GLY A 176 -9.89 -3.55 -25.28
N GLY A 177 -11.17 -3.32 -24.94
CA GLY A 177 -12.02 -4.32 -24.29
C GLY A 177 -11.54 -4.73 -22.89
N HIS A 178 -11.08 -3.78 -22.08
CA HIS A 178 -10.68 -4.04 -20.70
C HIS A 178 -11.88 -4.55 -19.87
N THR A 179 -11.65 -5.53 -19.00
CA THR A 179 -12.69 -6.32 -18.33
C THR A 179 -13.41 -5.56 -17.22
N ALA A 180 -12.68 -4.74 -16.48
CA ALA A 180 -13.15 -3.96 -15.33
C ALA A 180 -12.79 -2.47 -15.52
N ILE A 181 -13.47 -1.78 -16.45
CA ILE A 181 -13.19 -0.36 -16.74
C ILE A 181 -13.68 0.56 -15.61
N GLU A 182 -14.82 0.21 -14.99
CA GLU A 182 -15.48 0.98 -13.93
C GLU A 182 -14.63 1.07 -12.64
N ASP A 183 -13.79 0.07 -12.36
CA ASP A 183 -12.87 0.05 -11.22
C ASP A 183 -11.60 0.88 -11.45
N VAL A 184 -11.32 1.24 -12.70
CA VAL A 184 -9.99 1.70 -13.18
C VAL A 184 -10.03 3.10 -13.81
N CYS A 185 -11.23 3.59 -14.16
CA CYS A 185 -11.48 4.91 -14.71
C CYS A 185 -12.72 5.54 -14.07
N GLU A 186 -12.70 6.86 -13.89
CA GLU A 186 -13.84 7.61 -13.37
C GLU A 186 -15.04 7.55 -14.33
N ALA A 187 -16.23 7.30 -13.81
CA ALA A 187 -17.50 7.33 -14.56
C ALA A 187 -17.66 8.52 -15.53
N PRO A 188 -17.40 9.79 -15.16
CA PRO A 188 -17.49 10.91 -16.10
C PRO A 188 -16.50 10.81 -17.28
N ALA A 189 -15.32 10.24 -17.08
CA ALA A 189 -14.35 10.03 -18.15
C ALA A 189 -14.83 8.94 -19.13
N ILE A 190 -15.45 7.88 -18.62
CA ILE A 190 -16.07 6.80 -19.42
C ILE A 190 -17.23 7.36 -20.25
N GLU A 191 -18.16 8.11 -19.65
CA GLU A 191 -19.28 8.73 -20.36
C GLU A 191 -18.81 9.69 -21.47
N ALA A 192 -17.83 10.54 -21.16
CA ALA A 192 -17.26 11.48 -22.12
C ALA A 192 -16.57 10.75 -23.30
N ALA A 193 -15.80 9.70 -23.01
CA ALA A 193 -15.16 8.87 -24.02
C ALA A 193 -16.17 8.16 -24.93
N GLN A 194 -17.20 7.52 -24.35
CA GLN A 194 -18.28 6.87 -25.11
C GLN A 194 -19.04 7.87 -25.99
N LYS A 195 -19.35 9.06 -25.48
CA LYS A 195 -20.07 10.10 -26.22
C LYS A 195 -19.25 10.65 -27.40
N ARG A 196 -17.92 10.81 -27.22
CA ARG A 196 -17.02 11.36 -28.25
C ARG A 196 -16.66 10.33 -29.32
N PHE A 197 -16.20 9.15 -28.91
CA PHE A 197 -15.61 8.14 -29.80
C PHE A 197 -16.54 6.94 -30.10
N ARG A 198 -17.78 6.94 -29.59
CA ARG A 198 -18.81 5.92 -29.88
C ARG A 198 -18.33 4.47 -29.74
N SER A 199 -17.55 4.22 -28.68
CA SER A 199 -16.94 2.95 -28.23
C SER A 199 -15.55 2.56 -28.75
N SER A 200 -14.97 3.20 -29.76
CA SER A 200 -13.61 2.84 -30.25
C SER A 200 -12.82 4.03 -30.75
N ILE A 201 -11.51 4.06 -30.49
CA ILE A 201 -10.57 5.08 -30.98
C ILE A 201 -9.38 4.40 -31.66
N GLY A 202 -9.01 4.84 -32.87
CA GLY A 202 -7.79 4.36 -33.53
C GLY A 202 -6.51 4.87 -32.84
N MET A 203 -5.36 4.20 -33.04
CA MET A 203 -4.05 4.74 -32.63
C MET A 203 -3.71 6.01 -33.42
N GLN A 204 -4.01 6.06 -34.72
CA GLN A 204 -3.84 7.25 -35.56
C GLN A 204 -4.77 8.38 -35.12
N GLU A 205 -5.99 8.06 -34.67
CA GLU A 205 -6.97 9.03 -34.15
C GLU A 205 -6.55 9.57 -32.78
N LEU A 206 -6.12 8.69 -31.87
CA LEU A 206 -5.55 9.02 -30.57
C LEU A 206 -4.35 9.97 -30.69
N LEU A 207 -3.37 9.62 -31.54
CA LEU A 207 -2.18 10.45 -31.79
C LEU A 207 -2.55 11.81 -32.38
N LEU A 208 -3.64 11.89 -33.13
CA LEU A 208 -4.07 13.10 -33.82
C LEU A 208 -4.90 14.01 -32.91
N GLU A 209 -5.74 13.46 -32.04
CA GLU A 209 -6.41 14.18 -30.94
C GLU A 209 -5.39 14.75 -29.94
N VAL A 210 -4.34 13.99 -29.56
CA VAL A 210 -3.25 14.52 -28.73
C VAL A 210 -2.43 15.57 -29.47
N ALA A 211 -2.09 15.37 -30.74
CA ALA A 211 -1.40 16.38 -31.53
C ALA A 211 -2.23 17.69 -31.63
N TRP A 212 -3.55 17.61 -31.82
CA TRP A 212 -4.45 18.77 -31.79
C TRP A 212 -4.47 19.45 -30.41
N ALA A 213 -4.56 18.69 -29.32
CA ALA A 213 -4.47 19.24 -27.96
C ALA A 213 -3.12 19.96 -27.70
N ASN A 214 -2.03 19.46 -28.30
CA ASN A 214 -0.70 20.06 -28.25
C ASN A 214 -0.46 21.14 -29.32
N GLY A 215 -1.51 21.61 -30.02
CA GLY A 215 -1.47 22.77 -30.92
C GLY A 215 -1.11 22.48 -32.38
N ALA A 216 -1.11 21.22 -32.82
CA ALA A 216 -0.87 20.86 -34.22
C ALA A 216 -2.04 21.28 -35.13
N SER A 217 -1.73 21.73 -36.36
CA SER A 217 -2.72 22.11 -37.38
C SER A 217 -2.98 21.05 -38.46
N MET A 218 -2.40 19.85 -38.31
CA MET A 218 -2.54 18.75 -39.29
C MET A 218 -3.98 18.22 -39.32
N ARG A 219 -4.50 17.92 -40.50
CA ARG A 219 -5.89 17.38 -40.65
C ARG A 219 -5.99 15.86 -40.66
N THR A 220 -4.93 15.15 -41.03
CA THR A 220 -4.93 13.68 -41.17
C THR A 220 -3.56 13.11 -40.82
N PHE A 221 -3.51 11.91 -40.25
CA PHE A 221 -2.25 11.25 -39.92
C PHE A 221 -1.37 11.02 -41.16
N LYS A 222 -2.01 10.68 -42.28
CA LYS A 222 -1.33 10.34 -43.55
C LYS A 222 -0.67 11.53 -44.26
N SER A 223 -1.03 12.78 -43.96
CA SER A 223 -0.43 13.94 -44.65
C SER A 223 0.98 14.26 -44.18
N ASP A 224 1.26 14.10 -42.88
CA ASP A 224 2.63 14.15 -42.34
C ASP A 224 2.71 13.34 -41.02
N PRO A 225 2.94 12.02 -41.10
CA PRO A 225 3.06 11.17 -39.91
C PRO A 225 4.19 11.60 -38.98
N ARG A 226 5.26 12.22 -39.49
CA ARG A 226 6.42 12.64 -38.68
C ARG A 226 6.11 13.92 -37.89
N ALA A 227 5.37 14.86 -38.46
CA ALA A 227 4.92 16.03 -37.73
C ALA A 227 3.88 15.66 -36.66
N VAL A 228 2.94 14.75 -36.95
CA VAL A 228 1.96 14.28 -35.95
C VAL A 228 2.65 13.56 -34.79
N LEU A 229 3.55 12.60 -35.07
CA LEU A 229 4.31 11.94 -34.01
C LEU A 229 5.15 12.92 -33.19
N ARG A 230 5.80 13.92 -33.82
CA ARG A 230 6.56 14.95 -33.09
C ARG A 230 5.68 15.85 -32.24
N ALA A 231 4.45 16.15 -32.65
CA ALA A 231 3.51 16.96 -31.86
C ALA A 231 2.84 16.16 -30.73
N ALA A 232 2.65 14.85 -30.91
CA ALA A 232 2.08 13.97 -29.90
C ALA A 232 3.12 13.61 -28.80
N PHE A 233 4.33 13.19 -29.19
CA PHE A 233 5.40 12.74 -28.28
C PHE A 233 6.41 13.82 -27.89
N GLY A 234 6.40 14.99 -28.55
CA GLY A 234 7.35 16.06 -28.27
C GLY A 234 6.94 16.91 -27.07
N PRO A 235 7.89 17.46 -26.28
CA PRO A 235 7.58 18.43 -25.25
C PRO A 235 6.92 19.66 -25.90
N GLY A 236 5.71 20.00 -25.43
CA GLY A 236 4.89 21.05 -26.02
C GLY A 236 5.63 22.39 -26.10
N ILE A 237 5.80 22.92 -27.32
CA ILE A 237 6.52 24.19 -27.57
C ILE A 237 5.76 25.40 -27.00
N GLN A 238 4.49 25.24 -26.60
CA GLN A 238 3.71 26.23 -25.85
C GLN A 238 3.72 25.92 -24.35
N ALA A 239 4.76 26.38 -23.66
CA ALA A 239 5.00 26.20 -22.22
C ALA A 239 4.06 27.04 -21.32
N GLY A 240 2.73 26.93 -21.51
CA GLY A 240 1.75 27.73 -20.76
C GLY A 240 0.31 27.21 -20.73
N LEU A 241 0.01 26.10 -21.41
CA LEU A 241 -1.29 25.40 -21.36
C LEU A 241 -1.03 23.91 -21.17
N SER A 242 -1.96 23.21 -20.50
CA SER A 242 -1.82 21.80 -20.11
C SER A 242 -1.66 20.88 -21.33
N SER A 243 -0.41 20.53 -21.67
CA SER A 243 -0.11 19.59 -22.76
C SER A 243 -0.50 18.17 -22.37
N ILE A 244 -1.12 17.43 -23.30
CA ILE A 244 -1.45 16.02 -23.09
C ILE A 244 -0.24 15.18 -23.45
N ASP A 245 0.28 14.43 -22.48
CA ASP A 245 1.36 13.47 -22.71
C ASP A 245 0.81 12.10 -23.14
N ILE A 246 1.01 11.76 -24.42
CA ILE A 246 0.67 10.44 -24.95
C ILE A 246 1.54 9.33 -24.35
N GLY A 247 2.78 9.62 -23.91
CA GLY A 247 3.67 8.65 -23.27
C GLY A 247 3.08 8.16 -21.95
N GLY A 248 2.68 9.09 -21.09
CA GLY A 248 1.94 8.81 -19.85
C GLY A 248 0.63 8.04 -20.10
N ILE A 249 -0.19 8.46 -21.06
CA ILE A 249 -1.45 7.76 -21.41
C ILE A 249 -1.17 6.31 -21.82
N LEU A 250 -0.25 6.09 -22.77
CA LEU A 250 0.07 4.74 -23.26
C LEU A 250 0.70 3.88 -22.17
N SER A 251 1.54 4.44 -21.30
CA SER A 251 2.11 3.75 -20.14
C SER A 251 1.02 3.36 -19.13
N ASN A 252 0.10 4.25 -18.79
CA ASN A 252 -1.01 3.98 -17.87
C ASN A 252 -1.95 2.89 -18.43
N VAL A 253 -2.32 2.98 -19.71
CA VAL A 253 -3.14 1.97 -20.39
C VAL A 253 -2.40 0.63 -20.46
N ALA A 254 -1.10 0.62 -20.76
CA ALA A 254 -0.29 -0.60 -20.78
C ALA A 254 -0.19 -1.26 -19.39
N ASN A 255 0.01 -0.47 -18.32
CA ASN A 255 0.01 -0.95 -16.94
C ASN A 255 -1.33 -1.60 -16.56
N LYS A 256 -2.46 -0.98 -16.94
CA LYS A 256 -3.81 -1.51 -16.69
C LYS A 256 -4.03 -2.85 -17.40
N PHE A 257 -3.70 -2.97 -18.69
CA PHE A 257 -3.79 -4.24 -19.43
C PHE A 257 -2.79 -5.31 -18.95
N LEU A 258 -1.60 -4.90 -18.51
CA LEU A 258 -0.65 -5.79 -17.84
C LEU A 258 -1.24 -6.37 -16.56
N LEU A 259 -1.89 -5.54 -15.74
CA LEU A 259 -2.48 -5.98 -14.47
C LEU A 259 -3.65 -6.96 -14.68
N ASP A 260 -4.56 -6.71 -15.64
CA ASP A 260 -5.59 -7.69 -16.04
C ASP A 260 -4.96 -9.00 -16.53
N GLY A 261 -3.90 -8.91 -17.35
CA GLY A 261 -3.15 -10.08 -17.81
C GLY A 261 -2.55 -10.89 -16.65
N PHE A 262 -1.97 -10.20 -15.66
CA PHE A 262 -1.37 -10.79 -14.45
C PHE A 262 -2.41 -11.45 -13.54
N GLN A 263 -3.53 -10.76 -13.28
CA GLN A 263 -4.64 -11.25 -12.46
C GLN A 263 -5.43 -12.39 -13.13
N SER A 264 -5.37 -12.53 -14.47
CA SER A 264 -5.97 -13.66 -15.20
C SER A 264 -5.33 -15.03 -14.92
N VAL A 265 -4.20 -15.06 -14.20
CA VAL A 265 -3.48 -16.29 -13.87
C VAL A 265 -3.89 -16.78 -12.48
N GLU A 266 -3.94 -18.10 -12.31
CA GLU A 266 -4.13 -18.73 -11.00
C GLU A 266 -3.13 -18.17 -9.98
N SER A 267 -3.59 -17.76 -8.80
CA SER A 267 -2.74 -17.19 -7.73
C SER A 267 -2.94 -17.88 -6.38
N THR A 268 -3.26 -19.18 -6.43
CA THR A 268 -3.36 -20.09 -5.27
C THR A 268 -2.13 -20.07 -4.38
N TRP A 269 -0.94 -19.80 -4.94
CA TRP A 269 0.28 -19.59 -4.14
C TRP A 269 0.13 -18.50 -3.07
N ARG A 270 -0.67 -17.45 -3.30
CA ARG A 270 -0.91 -16.36 -2.33
C ARG A 270 -1.68 -16.82 -1.09
N SER A 271 -2.52 -17.86 -1.18
CA SER A 271 -3.32 -18.33 -0.04
C SER A 271 -2.55 -19.29 0.88
N ILE A 272 -1.38 -19.76 0.43
CA ILE A 272 -0.58 -20.82 1.08
C ILE A 272 0.87 -20.40 1.41
N ALA A 273 1.32 -19.23 0.95
CA ALA A 273 2.65 -18.70 1.20
C ALA A 273 2.59 -17.43 2.06
N ALA A 274 3.62 -17.21 2.88
CA ALA A 274 3.85 -15.88 3.43
C ALA A 274 4.42 -14.97 2.34
N VAL A 275 4.02 -13.71 2.34
CA VAL A 275 4.54 -12.69 1.41
C VAL A 275 5.37 -11.68 2.18
N GLY A 276 6.62 -11.48 1.78
CA GLY A 276 7.58 -10.60 2.47
C GLY A 276 8.27 -9.60 1.53
N PRO A 277 8.46 -8.34 1.94
CA PRO A 277 9.31 -7.40 1.20
C PRO A 277 10.80 -7.70 1.44
N VAL A 278 11.63 -7.44 0.44
CA VAL A 278 13.10 -7.45 0.54
C VAL A 278 13.66 -6.19 -0.13
N SER A 279 14.72 -5.60 0.44
CA SER A 279 15.28 -4.31 -0.02
C SER A 279 16.40 -4.44 -1.07
N ASP A 280 17.04 -5.60 -1.19
CA ASP A 280 18.09 -5.86 -2.20
C ASP A 280 18.05 -7.30 -2.75
N PHE A 281 18.93 -7.62 -3.69
CA PHE A 281 19.02 -8.95 -4.30
C PHE A 281 19.94 -9.93 -3.53
N LYS A 282 20.30 -9.63 -2.27
CA LYS A 282 21.10 -10.57 -1.47
C LYS A 282 20.20 -11.68 -0.92
N ALA A 283 20.82 -12.79 -0.54
CA ALA A 283 20.14 -13.80 0.25
C ALA A 283 19.84 -13.21 1.63
N ILE A 284 18.55 -13.08 1.96
CA ILE A 284 18.10 -12.79 3.31
C ILE A 284 18.04 -14.09 4.11
N THR A 285 18.26 -13.99 5.41
CA THR A 285 18.07 -15.09 6.35
C THR A 285 16.89 -14.77 7.26
N ARG A 286 15.85 -15.60 7.19
CA ARG A 286 14.76 -15.61 8.18
C ARG A 286 15.20 -16.46 9.36
N TYR A 287 15.02 -15.95 10.56
CA TYR A 287 15.36 -16.66 11.80
C TYR A 287 14.08 -16.99 12.56
N ARG A 288 13.93 -18.26 12.93
CA ARG A 288 12.94 -18.70 13.93
C ARG A 288 13.68 -18.85 15.26
N LEU A 289 13.35 -17.99 16.22
CA LEU A 289 13.77 -18.13 17.61
C LEU A 289 13.08 -19.35 18.21
N ILE A 290 13.88 -20.19 18.87
CA ILE A 290 13.50 -21.48 19.47
C ILE A 290 14.16 -21.49 20.85
N GLY A 291 13.53 -22.07 21.88
CA GLY A 291 14.07 -21.90 23.21
C GLY A 291 13.30 -22.60 24.33
N LYS A 292 14.04 -22.89 25.41
CA LYS A 292 13.46 -23.37 26.66
C LYS A 292 12.90 -22.20 27.47
N ASP A 293 11.91 -21.53 26.89
CA ASP A 293 11.35 -20.27 27.40
C ASP A 293 10.21 -20.49 28.42
N GLN A 294 10.09 -21.70 28.97
CA GLN A 294 9.14 -21.98 30.03
C GLN A 294 9.72 -21.59 31.39
N TYR A 295 8.92 -20.86 32.16
CA TYR A 295 9.22 -20.54 33.55
C TYR A 295 9.39 -21.82 34.37
N GLU A 296 10.56 -21.96 35.00
CA GLU A 296 10.77 -22.96 36.04
C GLU A 296 10.20 -22.46 37.38
N GLN A 297 9.77 -23.39 38.23
CA GLN A 297 9.28 -23.05 39.57
C GLN A 297 10.44 -22.55 40.44
N VAL A 298 10.44 -21.26 40.74
CA VAL A 298 11.39 -20.64 41.67
C VAL A 298 10.98 -21.00 43.10
N ALA A 299 11.88 -21.64 43.86
CA ALA A 299 11.67 -21.90 45.27
C ALA A 299 11.69 -20.58 46.08
N PRO A 300 11.02 -20.49 47.25
CA PRO A 300 11.10 -19.31 48.10
C PRO A 300 12.56 -18.99 48.49
N GLY A 301 13.09 -17.87 48.00
CA GLY A 301 14.49 -17.46 48.17
C GLY A 301 15.49 -18.03 47.14
N GLY A 302 15.02 -18.73 46.10
CA GLY A 302 15.83 -19.18 44.97
C GLY A 302 16.01 -18.12 43.88
N GLU A 303 17.05 -18.26 43.07
CA GLU A 303 17.33 -17.40 41.92
C GLU A 303 16.54 -17.83 40.67
N ILE A 304 16.20 -16.87 39.81
CA ILE A 304 15.56 -17.12 38.51
C ILE A 304 16.63 -17.63 37.53
N LYS A 305 16.43 -18.80 36.93
CA LYS A 305 17.34 -19.31 35.90
C LYS A 305 17.19 -18.54 34.59
N HIS A 306 18.31 -18.31 33.91
CA HIS A 306 18.31 -17.79 32.55
C HIS A 306 17.80 -18.84 31.56
N GLY A 307 16.88 -18.44 30.69
CA GLY A 307 16.47 -19.23 29.53
C GLY A 307 17.58 -19.30 28.47
N THR A 308 17.54 -20.32 27.63
CA THR A 308 18.45 -20.48 26.49
C THR A 308 17.69 -20.31 25.18
N LEU A 309 18.04 -19.27 24.43
CA LEU A 309 17.56 -19.04 23.07
C LEU A 309 18.52 -19.70 22.07
N GLY A 310 17.96 -20.42 21.11
CA GLY A 310 18.59 -20.88 19.89
C GLY A 310 17.85 -20.36 18.66
N GLU A 311 18.38 -20.66 17.48
CA GLU A 311 17.82 -20.18 16.21
C GLU A 311 17.82 -21.28 15.14
N MET A 312 16.79 -21.27 14.29
CA MET A 312 16.80 -21.94 12.99
C MET A 312 16.77 -20.90 11.88
N SER A 313 17.65 -21.06 10.90
CA SER A 313 17.85 -20.12 9.81
C SER A 313 17.36 -20.68 8.47
N TYR A 314 16.57 -19.89 7.74
CA TYR A 314 16.07 -20.19 6.40
C TYR A 314 16.52 -19.10 5.44
N SER A 315 17.00 -19.48 4.26
CA SER A 315 17.50 -18.53 3.26
C SER A 315 16.44 -18.26 2.20
N ASN A 316 16.26 -17.00 1.80
CA ASN A 316 15.41 -16.61 0.68
C ASN A 316 16.10 -15.50 -0.14
N LYS A 317 15.83 -15.40 -1.43
CA LYS A 317 16.47 -14.41 -2.32
C LYS A 317 15.53 -14.06 -3.47
N ALA A 318 15.37 -12.78 -3.75
CA ALA A 318 14.71 -12.30 -4.95
C ALA A 318 15.66 -12.35 -6.17
N ASP A 319 15.11 -12.65 -7.34
CA ASP A 319 15.77 -12.59 -8.64
C ASP A 319 14.90 -11.85 -9.65
N THR A 320 15.53 -11.19 -10.63
CA THR A 320 14.84 -10.45 -11.69
C THR A 320 14.40 -11.36 -12.83
N TYR A 321 13.10 -11.41 -13.09
CA TYR A 321 12.54 -12.07 -14.27
C TYR A 321 11.99 -11.02 -15.24
N GLY A 322 12.56 -10.94 -16.44
CA GLY A 322 12.17 -9.96 -17.46
C GLY A 322 11.94 -10.58 -18.83
N LEU A 323 11.04 -9.96 -19.62
CA LEU A 323 10.80 -10.28 -21.02
C LEU A 323 10.60 -8.98 -21.81
N MET A 324 11.23 -8.89 -22.98
CA MET A 324 11.05 -7.79 -23.91
C MET A 324 10.28 -8.27 -25.14
N LEU A 325 9.25 -7.52 -25.54
CA LEU A 325 8.47 -7.73 -26.75
C LEU A 325 8.47 -6.45 -27.58
N SER A 326 8.64 -6.58 -28.89
CA SER A 326 8.61 -5.47 -29.85
C SER A 326 7.32 -5.48 -30.66
N ILE A 327 6.74 -4.29 -30.86
CA ILE A 327 5.65 -4.04 -31.81
C ILE A 327 6.29 -3.55 -33.11
N ASP A 328 5.99 -4.20 -34.24
CA ASP A 328 6.55 -3.82 -35.55
C ASP A 328 5.99 -2.47 -36.01
N ARG A 329 6.80 -1.71 -36.74
CA ARG A 329 6.38 -0.49 -37.44
C ARG A 329 5.14 -0.70 -38.32
N ARG A 330 4.93 -1.91 -38.85
CA ARG A 330 3.75 -2.24 -39.67
C ARG A 330 2.45 -2.15 -38.88
N ASP A 331 2.42 -2.67 -37.66
CA ASP A 331 1.22 -2.67 -36.81
C ASP A 331 0.84 -1.24 -36.41
N LEU A 332 1.86 -0.40 -36.13
CA LEU A 332 1.69 1.04 -35.90
C LEU A 332 1.16 1.80 -37.13
N ILE A 333 1.58 1.42 -38.35
CA ILE A 333 1.09 2.02 -39.61
C ILE A 333 -0.32 1.54 -39.97
N ASN A 334 -0.64 0.29 -39.64
CA ASN A 334 -1.94 -0.34 -39.92
C ASN A 334 -3.04 0.05 -38.93
N ASP A 335 -2.72 0.88 -37.93
CA ASP A 335 -3.65 1.37 -36.91
C ASP A 335 -4.16 0.28 -35.95
N ASP A 336 -3.34 -0.76 -35.69
CA ASP A 336 -3.73 -1.88 -34.83
C ASP A 336 -3.53 -1.53 -33.34
N LEU A 337 -4.57 -0.91 -32.74
CA LEU A 337 -4.65 -0.71 -31.29
C LEU A 337 -4.61 -2.05 -30.50
N GLY A 338 -5.06 -3.14 -31.12
CA GLY A 338 -5.01 -4.49 -30.53
C GLY A 338 -3.59 -4.96 -30.25
N ALA A 339 -2.60 -4.57 -31.05
CA ALA A 339 -1.19 -4.86 -30.78
C ALA A 339 -0.70 -4.20 -29.49
N LEU A 340 -1.05 -2.92 -29.28
CA LEU A 340 -0.65 -2.13 -28.10
C LEU A 340 -1.37 -2.54 -26.80
N THR A 341 -2.53 -3.19 -26.86
CA THR A 341 -3.24 -3.72 -25.68
C THR A 341 -2.90 -5.20 -25.41
N THR A 342 -2.69 -6.00 -26.47
CA THR A 342 -2.37 -7.42 -26.36
C THR A 342 -0.95 -7.67 -25.85
N VAL A 343 0.04 -6.85 -26.23
CA VAL A 343 1.44 -7.04 -25.80
C VAL A 343 1.61 -6.85 -24.28
N PRO A 344 1.14 -5.75 -23.65
CA PRO A 344 1.17 -5.60 -22.19
C PRO A 344 0.41 -6.71 -21.46
N ARG A 345 -0.77 -7.09 -21.95
CA ARG A 345 -1.57 -8.19 -21.38
C ARG A 345 -0.83 -9.53 -21.42
N LYS A 346 -0.11 -9.82 -22.51
CA LYS A 346 0.76 -11.01 -22.63
C LYS A 346 1.97 -10.94 -21.69
N LEU A 347 2.60 -9.77 -21.51
CA LEU A 347 3.69 -9.58 -20.55
C LEU A 347 3.22 -9.83 -19.11
N GLY A 348 2.10 -9.22 -18.70
CA GLY A 348 1.52 -9.42 -17.37
C GLY A 348 1.13 -10.87 -17.09
N ARG A 349 0.46 -11.52 -18.06
CA ARG A 349 0.17 -12.96 -17.97
C ARG A 349 1.45 -13.79 -17.89
N GLY A 350 2.48 -13.44 -18.65
CA GLY A 350 3.79 -14.09 -18.62
C GLY A 350 4.45 -14.00 -17.24
N ALA A 351 4.41 -12.83 -16.60
CA ALA A 351 4.90 -12.64 -15.24
C ALA A 351 4.13 -13.50 -14.22
N GLY A 352 2.79 -13.52 -14.29
CA GLY A 352 1.95 -14.35 -13.41
C GLY A 352 2.20 -15.85 -13.59
N LEU A 353 2.41 -16.30 -14.84
CA LEU A 353 2.82 -17.66 -15.12
C LEU A 353 4.22 -17.96 -14.58
N LYS A 354 5.17 -17.02 -14.63
CA LYS A 354 6.53 -17.24 -14.15
C LYS A 354 6.62 -17.30 -12.62
N ILE A 355 5.82 -16.53 -11.89
CA ILE A 355 5.71 -16.67 -10.42
C ILE A 355 5.24 -18.08 -10.06
N ASN A 356 4.14 -18.54 -10.67
CA ASN A 356 3.66 -19.90 -10.46
C ASN A 356 4.71 -20.95 -10.82
N ASP A 357 5.40 -20.79 -11.95
CA ASP A 357 6.44 -21.72 -12.39
C ASP A 357 7.58 -21.86 -11.37
N VAL A 358 8.09 -20.74 -10.85
CA VAL A 358 9.13 -20.74 -9.80
C VAL A 358 8.58 -21.32 -8.49
N PHE A 359 7.41 -20.84 -8.05
CA PHE A 359 6.79 -21.24 -6.80
C PHE A 359 6.51 -22.76 -6.76
N TRP A 360 5.84 -23.30 -7.78
CA TRP A 360 5.49 -24.72 -7.82
C TRP A 360 6.71 -25.62 -8.07
N THR A 361 7.73 -25.14 -8.78
CA THR A 361 9.03 -25.84 -8.87
C THR A 361 9.69 -25.96 -7.49
N VAL A 362 9.69 -24.89 -6.69
CA VAL A 362 10.23 -24.91 -5.32
C VAL A 362 9.39 -25.79 -4.39
N PHE A 363 8.06 -25.64 -4.41
CA PHE A 363 7.14 -26.39 -3.54
C PHE A 363 7.08 -27.89 -3.86
N LEU A 364 7.21 -28.29 -5.14
CA LEU A 364 7.20 -29.69 -5.54
C LEU A 364 8.59 -30.37 -5.44
N ASN A 365 9.68 -29.59 -5.37
CA ASN A 365 11.03 -30.10 -5.07
C ASN A 365 11.25 -30.34 -3.56
N HIS A 366 10.35 -31.09 -2.94
CA HIS A 366 10.24 -31.21 -1.49
C HIS A 366 10.86 -32.48 -0.89
N ALA A 367 11.75 -33.18 -1.60
CA ALA A 367 12.32 -34.45 -1.15
C ALA A 367 13.10 -34.36 0.18
N ALA A 368 13.67 -33.19 0.48
CA ALA A 368 14.30 -32.89 1.77
C ALA A 368 13.36 -32.23 2.80
N PHE A 369 12.16 -31.82 2.38
CA PHE A 369 11.21 -31.07 3.20
C PHE A 369 10.13 -31.98 3.80
N PHE A 370 9.49 -32.83 2.98
CA PHE A 370 8.56 -33.85 3.45
C PHE A 370 9.31 -35.17 3.70
N THR A 371 9.63 -35.45 4.96
CA THR A 371 10.46 -36.60 5.35
C THR A 371 9.92 -37.30 6.60
N ALA A 372 10.25 -38.58 6.78
CA ALA A 372 9.88 -39.32 7.98
C ALA A 372 10.49 -38.73 9.28
N PRO A 373 11.76 -38.25 9.32
CA PRO A 373 12.31 -37.54 10.48
C PRO A 373 11.52 -36.30 10.93
N PHE A 374 10.97 -35.52 9.99
CA PHE A 374 10.12 -34.37 10.33
C PHE A 374 8.67 -34.77 10.67
N LYS A 375 8.33 -36.07 10.59
CA LYS A 375 6.98 -36.63 10.79
C LYS A 375 5.89 -36.02 9.89
N ASN A 376 6.29 -35.33 8.83
CA ASN A 376 5.39 -34.57 7.96
C ASN A 376 5.10 -35.26 6.61
N TYR A 377 5.47 -36.53 6.46
CA TYR A 377 5.20 -37.31 5.26
C TYR A 377 4.47 -38.61 5.60
N LEU A 378 3.25 -38.75 5.06
CA LEU A 378 2.40 -39.92 5.23
C LEU A 378 2.39 -40.75 3.93
N VAL A 379 2.58 -42.06 4.09
CA VAL A 379 2.61 -43.07 3.03
C VAL A 379 1.66 -44.21 3.39
N GLY A 380 1.06 -44.86 2.38
CA GLY A 380 0.16 -46.00 2.55
C GLY A 380 -1.22 -45.76 1.96
N ALA A 381 -1.98 -46.85 1.78
CA ALA A 381 -3.34 -46.79 1.23
C ALA A 381 -4.33 -45.97 2.08
N ASP A 382 -4.07 -45.86 3.39
CA ASP A 382 -4.81 -45.04 4.36
C ASP A 382 -4.50 -43.53 4.24
N THR A 383 -3.67 -43.12 3.28
CA THR A 383 -3.38 -41.71 2.97
C THR A 383 -4.18 -41.16 1.79
N ALA A 384 -5.06 -41.96 1.20
CA ALA A 384 -6.06 -41.48 0.24
C ALA A 384 -6.93 -40.37 0.88
N LEU A 385 -7.47 -39.46 0.06
CA LEU A 385 -8.29 -38.35 0.56
C LEU A 385 -9.68 -38.86 0.99
N SER A 386 -9.78 -39.31 2.24
CA SER A 386 -10.99 -39.77 2.92
C SER A 386 -11.10 -39.13 4.32
N ILE A 387 -12.18 -39.39 5.05
CA ILE A 387 -12.31 -38.94 6.45
C ILE A 387 -11.14 -39.48 7.30
N ASP A 388 -10.81 -40.77 7.15
CA ASP A 388 -9.71 -41.39 7.89
C ASP A 388 -8.34 -40.82 7.49
N GLY A 389 -8.10 -40.59 6.19
CA GLY A 389 -6.87 -39.99 5.70
C GLY A 389 -6.68 -38.55 6.18
N VAL A 390 -7.75 -37.74 6.20
CA VAL A 390 -7.75 -36.39 6.78
C VAL A 390 -7.53 -36.43 8.29
N THR A 391 -8.16 -37.38 9.00
CA THR A 391 -7.93 -37.58 10.45
C THR A 391 -6.48 -37.95 10.73
N LYS A 392 -5.88 -38.86 9.95
CA LYS A 392 -4.47 -39.25 10.07
C LYS A 392 -3.51 -38.09 9.80
N ALA A 393 -3.80 -37.23 8.83
CA ALA A 393 -3.01 -36.02 8.57
C ALA A 393 -3.17 -34.97 9.67
N GLU A 394 -4.39 -34.72 10.16
CA GLU A 394 -4.65 -33.82 11.28
C GLU A 394 -3.92 -34.29 12.54
N THR A 395 -4.03 -35.57 12.90
CA THR A 395 -3.29 -36.15 14.03
C THR A 395 -1.78 -36.02 13.83
N GLY A 396 -1.25 -36.37 12.65
CA GLY A 396 0.17 -36.22 12.34
C GLY A 396 0.67 -34.77 12.37
N PHE A 397 -0.21 -33.79 12.11
CA PHE A 397 0.07 -32.36 12.24
C PHE A 397 0.08 -31.91 13.71
N LEU A 398 -0.93 -32.30 14.49
CA LEU A 398 -1.07 -31.94 15.90
C LEU A 398 -0.04 -32.62 16.81
N GLU A 399 0.43 -33.82 16.44
CA GLU A 399 1.52 -34.54 17.11
C GLU A 399 2.92 -34.01 16.77
N GLN A 400 3.04 -32.96 15.95
CA GLN A 400 4.33 -32.35 15.70
C GLN A 400 4.87 -31.66 16.96
N VAL A 401 6.18 -31.81 17.14
CA VAL A 401 6.90 -31.40 18.33
C VAL A 401 7.97 -30.40 17.92
N ASP A 402 8.03 -29.25 18.58
CA ASP A 402 9.08 -28.24 18.36
C ASP A 402 10.45 -28.74 18.84
N PRO A 403 11.59 -28.10 18.51
CA PRO A 403 12.91 -28.62 18.87
C PRO A 403 13.11 -28.75 20.39
N ASP A 404 12.38 -27.95 21.18
CA ASP A 404 12.34 -27.98 22.65
C ASP A 404 11.57 -29.17 23.24
N GLY A 405 11.06 -30.09 22.41
CA GLY A 405 10.40 -31.32 22.86
C GLY A 405 8.92 -31.14 23.28
N LYS A 406 8.31 -29.99 22.97
CA LYS A 406 6.92 -29.66 23.29
C LYS A 406 6.04 -29.66 22.03
N PRO A 407 4.73 -29.92 22.11
CA PRO A 407 3.84 -29.81 20.96
C PRO A 407 3.94 -28.43 20.29
N LEU A 408 3.89 -28.41 18.96
CA LEU A 408 3.98 -27.18 18.16
C LEU A 408 2.84 -26.19 18.48
N GLY A 409 1.68 -26.70 18.88
CA GLY A 409 0.54 -25.88 19.33
C GLY A 409 -0.25 -25.18 18.21
N ILE A 410 0.06 -25.47 16.95
CA ILE A 410 -0.56 -24.85 15.77
C ILE A 410 -1.51 -25.83 15.10
N MET A 411 -2.68 -25.35 14.69
CA MET A 411 -3.67 -26.13 13.94
C MET A 411 -3.45 -25.97 12.43
N PRO A 412 -3.69 -27.03 11.64
CA PRO A 412 -3.73 -26.89 10.20
C PRO A 412 -4.95 -26.04 9.78
N ALA A 413 -4.78 -25.19 8.77
CA ALA A 413 -5.79 -24.25 8.28
C ALA A 413 -6.14 -24.44 6.80
N ILE A 414 -5.23 -25.01 6.00
CA ILE A 414 -5.39 -25.23 4.55
C ILE A 414 -5.36 -26.71 4.23
N LEU A 415 -6.27 -27.15 3.37
CA LEU A 415 -6.22 -28.43 2.66
C LEU A 415 -5.94 -28.15 1.17
N LEU A 416 -4.69 -28.31 0.74
CA LEU A 416 -4.23 -28.06 -0.62
C LEU A 416 -4.31 -29.35 -1.45
N VAL A 417 -5.12 -29.33 -2.51
CA VAL A 417 -5.44 -30.52 -3.32
C VAL A 417 -5.25 -30.31 -4.83
N PRO A 418 -4.87 -31.37 -5.59
CA PRO A 418 -4.89 -31.36 -7.05
C PRO A 418 -6.34 -31.34 -7.58
N PRO A 419 -6.58 -30.98 -8.86
CA PRO A 419 -7.93 -30.80 -9.40
C PRO A 419 -8.79 -32.07 -9.35
N ALA A 420 -8.17 -33.24 -9.48
CA ALA A 420 -8.83 -34.54 -9.38
C ALA A 420 -9.47 -34.82 -8.00
N LEU A 421 -8.97 -34.17 -6.95
CA LEU A 421 -9.44 -34.32 -5.57
C LEU A 421 -10.32 -33.15 -5.09
N SER A 422 -10.51 -32.12 -5.92
CA SER A 422 -11.26 -30.90 -5.58
C SER A 422 -12.71 -31.16 -5.12
N ALA A 423 -13.41 -32.11 -5.75
CA ALA A 423 -14.77 -32.49 -5.38
C ALA A 423 -14.82 -33.15 -3.99
N TYR A 424 -13.94 -34.12 -3.74
CA TYR A 424 -13.83 -34.80 -2.44
C TYR A 424 -13.42 -33.83 -1.32
N GLY A 425 -12.41 -32.98 -1.55
CA GLY A 425 -12.02 -31.94 -0.59
C GLY A 425 -13.18 -30.99 -0.26
N SER A 426 -13.89 -30.51 -1.29
CA SER A 426 -15.08 -29.65 -1.11
C SER A 426 -16.20 -30.33 -0.33
N GLN A 427 -16.41 -31.64 -0.55
CA GLN A 427 -17.39 -32.43 0.16
C GLN A 427 -17.01 -32.61 1.64
N ILE A 428 -15.75 -32.93 1.93
CA ILE A 428 -15.21 -33.06 3.30
C ILE A 428 -15.25 -31.72 4.05
N PHE A 429 -15.05 -30.58 3.38
CA PHE A 429 -15.13 -29.28 4.04
C PHE A 429 -16.57 -28.82 4.32
N LYS A 430 -17.48 -28.97 3.34
CA LYS A 430 -18.81 -28.34 3.38
C LYS A 430 -19.92 -29.23 3.96
N SER A 431 -19.85 -30.55 3.78
CA SER A 431 -20.99 -31.42 4.09
C SER A 431 -21.19 -31.54 5.60
N MET A 432 -22.44 -31.36 6.06
CA MET A 432 -22.85 -31.70 7.44
C MET A 432 -22.81 -33.22 7.65
N GLU A 433 -23.27 -33.97 6.63
CA GLU A 433 -23.39 -35.42 6.66
C GLU A 433 -22.51 -36.08 5.60
N LEU A 434 -21.80 -37.15 5.97
CA LEU A 434 -21.07 -38.00 5.03
C LEU A 434 -21.60 -39.43 5.12
N ARG A 435 -22.32 -39.85 4.07
CA ARG A 435 -22.93 -41.18 3.98
C ARG A 435 -22.04 -42.10 3.15
N GLU A 436 -21.27 -42.92 3.86
CA GLU A 436 -20.52 -44.00 3.22
C GLU A 436 -21.49 -45.14 2.87
N THR A 437 -21.50 -45.59 1.62
CA THR A 437 -22.37 -46.68 1.15
C THR A 437 -21.79 -48.07 1.39
N THR A 438 -20.61 -48.15 2.01
CA THR A 438 -19.93 -49.38 2.41
C THR A 438 -20.73 -50.10 3.51
N ALA A 439 -21.10 -51.36 3.27
CA ALA A 439 -21.84 -52.15 4.26
C ALA A 439 -21.03 -52.31 5.56
N ASN A 440 -21.69 -52.08 6.70
CA ASN A 440 -21.18 -52.12 8.08
C ASN A 440 -20.40 -50.90 8.61
N ALA A 441 -20.31 -49.79 7.87
CA ALA A 441 -19.73 -48.54 8.39
C ALA A 441 -20.63 -47.87 9.46
N LYS A 442 -20.45 -48.21 10.74
CA LYS A 442 -21.13 -47.57 11.89
C LYS A 442 -20.43 -46.28 12.32
N TYR A 443 -20.35 -45.30 11.44
CA TYR A 443 -19.92 -43.95 11.81
C TYR A 443 -21.12 -43.09 12.23
N PRO A 444 -20.95 -42.12 13.15
CA PRO A 444 -21.92 -41.03 13.27
C PRO A 444 -22.01 -40.31 11.91
N VAL A 445 -23.24 -40.00 11.47
CA VAL A 445 -23.46 -39.42 10.13
C VAL A 445 -22.82 -38.02 9.99
N SER A 446 -22.59 -37.35 11.13
CA SER A 446 -21.94 -36.04 11.22
C SER A 446 -20.48 -36.08 10.77
N ASN A 447 -20.12 -35.17 9.88
CA ASN A 447 -18.76 -34.97 9.42
C ASN A 447 -17.86 -34.36 10.53
N PRO A 448 -16.76 -35.02 10.95
CA PRO A 448 -15.87 -34.50 12.00
C PRO A 448 -14.93 -33.38 11.54
N HIS A 449 -14.79 -33.15 10.22
CA HIS A 449 -13.86 -32.18 9.62
C HIS A 449 -14.56 -30.97 9.00
N GLN A 450 -15.86 -30.84 9.20
CA GLN A 450 -16.64 -29.75 8.64
C GLN A 450 -16.10 -28.39 9.13
N GLY A 451 -15.88 -27.47 8.20
CA GLY A 451 -15.46 -26.10 8.53
C GLY A 451 -14.02 -25.93 9.03
N LYS A 452 -13.25 -27.00 9.29
CA LYS A 452 -11.90 -26.91 9.87
C LYS A 452 -10.86 -26.27 8.96
N PHE A 453 -10.86 -26.60 7.67
CA PHE A 453 -9.78 -26.27 6.72
C PHE A 453 -10.30 -25.63 5.44
N ARG A 454 -9.69 -24.52 4.97
CA ARG A 454 -9.99 -23.98 3.64
C ARG A 454 -9.42 -24.91 2.56
N VAL A 455 -10.23 -25.25 1.56
CA VAL A 455 -9.82 -26.15 0.47
C VAL A 455 -9.29 -25.32 -0.70
N GLU A 456 -7.98 -25.41 -0.93
CA GLU A 456 -7.29 -24.71 -2.01
C GLU A 456 -6.97 -25.71 -3.13
N VAL A 457 -7.30 -25.35 -4.38
CA VAL A 457 -7.17 -26.26 -5.54
C VAL A 457 -6.21 -25.67 -6.55
N SER A 458 -5.05 -26.31 -6.76
CA SER A 458 -4.09 -25.87 -7.78
C SER A 458 -3.92 -26.86 -8.93
N ARG A 459 -3.89 -26.33 -10.16
CA ARG A 459 -3.67 -27.12 -11.39
C ARG A 459 -2.23 -27.63 -11.52
N TYR A 460 -1.29 -26.94 -10.88
CA TYR A 460 0.14 -27.25 -10.98
C TYR A 460 0.51 -28.56 -10.27
N LEU A 461 -0.19 -28.91 -9.18
CA LEU A 461 0.04 -30.13 -8.40
C LEU A 461 -0.09 -31.42 -9.20
N SER A 462 -0.93 -31.44 -10.24
CA SER A 462 -1.15 -32.61 -11.11
C SER A 462 -0.44 -32.52 -12.47
N ASN A 463 0.32 -31.45 -12.73
CA ASN A 463 0.93 -31.21 -14.03
C ASN A 463 2.28 -31.95 -14.15
N PRO A 464 2.43 -32.94 -15.06
CA PRO A 464 3.66 -33.73 -15.17
C PRO A 464 4.89 -32.94 -15.65
N GLY A 465 4.71 -31.67 -16.08
CA GLY A 465 5.83 -30.76 -16.32
C GLY A 465 6.63 -30.37 -15.06
N TYR A 466 6.05 -30.54 -13.87
CA TYR A 466 6.72 -30.26 -12.59
C TYR A 466 7.17 -31.57 -11.92
N PRO A 467 8.49 -31.75 -11.66
CA PRO A 467 8.99 -32.89 -10.88
C PRO A 467 8.33 -32.93 -9.49
N GLY A 468 7.85 -34.10 -9.08
CA GLY A 468 7.14 -34.28 -7.80
C GLY A 468 5.63 -34.06 -7.85
N ALA A 469 5.06 -33.66 -9.00
CA ALA A 469 3.62 -33.58 -9.21
C ALA A 469 2.92 -34.96 -9.07
N SER A 470 1.70 -34.95 -8.53
CA SER A 470 0.83 -36.13 -8.42
C SER A 470 -0.63 -35.71 -8.40
N SER A 471 -1.48 -36.44 -9.13
CA SER A 471 -2.94 -36.25 -9.12
C SER A 471 -3.64 -36.80 -7.86
N LYS A 472 -2.90 -37.51 -6.99
CA LYS A 472 -3.42 -38.12 -5.75
C LYS A 472 -2.81 -37.55 -4.48
N ALA A 473 -1.57 -37.04 -4.52
CA ALA A 473 -0.95 -36.45 -3.35
C ALA A 473 -1.66 -35.15 -2.96
N TRP A 474 -1.81 -34.93 -1.66
CA TRP A 474 -2.46 -33.75 -1.10
C TRP A 474 -1.70 -33.28 0.15
N TYR A 475 -1.91 -32.03 0.52
CA TYR A 475 -1.13 -31.36 1.55
C TYR A 475 -2.05 -30.66 2.55
N MET A 476 -1.66 -30.68 3.81
CA MET A 476 -2.32 -29.97 4.89
C MET A 476 -1.34 -28.97 5.48
N LEU A 477 -1.67 -27.68 5.51
CA LEU A 477 -0.75 -26.59 5.85
C LEU A 477 -1.32 -25.75 7.02
N ALA A 478 -0.44 -25.22 7.87
CA ALA A 478 -0.75 -24.13 8.80
C ALA A 478 -1.15 -22.85 8.05
N ASP A 479 -1.76 -21.88 8.74
CA ASP A 479 -1.90 -20.56 8.15
C ASP A 479 -0.51 -19.90 7.99
N PRO A 480 -0.18 -19.30 6.83
CA PRO A 480 1.13 -18.69 6.62
C PRO A 480 1.46 -17.54 7.56
N LYS A 481 0.46 -16.97 8.25
CA LYS A 481 0.64 -15.94 9.28
C LYS A 481 1.14 -16.51 10.62
N ASP A 482 0.75 -17.75 10.95
CA ASP A 482 1.12 -18.40 12.19
C ASP A 482 2.46 -19.14 12.03
N LEU A 483 2.59 -19.91 10.95
CA LEU A 483 3.82 -20.64 10.61
C LEU A 483 3.89 -20.90 9.10
N PRO A 484 4.77 -20.21 8.35
CA PRO A 484 4.86 -20.40 6.91
C PRO A 484 5.64 -21.67 6.54
N ALA A 485 5.05 -22.50 5.68
CA ALA A 485 5.75 -23.61 5.01
C ALA A 485 6.64 -23.11 3.87
N ILE A 486 6.28 -21.98 3.25
CA ILE A 486 6.94 -21.38 2.10
C ILE A 486 6.76 -19.85 2.14
N GLU A 487 7.79 -19.13 1.75
CA GLU A 487 7.79 -17.66 1.66
C GLU A 487 8.06 -17.23 0.21
N VAL A 488 7.21 -16.33 -0.30
CA VAL A 488 7.46 -15.57 -1.53
C VAL A 488 7.92 -14.17 -1.15
N VAL A 489 9.05 -13.74 -1.70
CA VAL A 489 9.60 -12.41 -1.46
C VAL A 489 9.51 -11.53 -2.69
N PHE A 490 9.24 -10.24 -2.49
CA PHE A 490 9.18 -9.23 -3.55
C PHE A 490 10.12 -8.06 -3.25
N LEU A 491 10.85 -7.61 -4.27
CA LEU A 491 11.73 -6.44 -4.12
C LEU A 491 10.88 -5.19 -3.81
N ASN A 492 11.23 -4.48 -2.74
CA ASN A 492 10.51 -3.30 -2.24
C ASN A 492 9.00 -3.52 -2.04
N GLY A 493 8.55 -4.77 -1.83
CA GLY A 493 7.14 -5.12 -1.71
C GLY A 493 6.32 -4.96 -3.00
N GLN A 494 6.96 -4.86 -4.17
CA GLN A 494 6.27 -4.73 -5.45
C GLN A 494 5.76 -6.09 -5.94
N GLU A 495 4.52 -6.44 -5.60
CA GLU A 495 3.82 -7.66 -6.05
C GLU A 495 3.29 -7.62 -7.49
N SER A 496 3.31 -6.45 -8.13
CA SER A 496 2.83 -6.26 -9.50
C SER A 496 4.00 -6.14 -10.47
N PRO A 497 3.94 -6.75 -11.66
CA PRO A 497 4.98 -6.58 -12.66
C PRO A 497 5.02 -5.13 -13.16
N VAL A 498 6.20 -4.64 -13.51
CA VAL A 498 6.40 -3.31 -14.10
C VAL A 498 6.56 -3.45 -15.62
N ILE A 499 6.00 -2.52 -16.38
CA ILE A 499 6.27 -2.37 -17.82
C ILE A 499 6.89 -1.02 -18.12
N GLU A 500 7.93 -1.05 -18.95
CA GLU A 500 8.60 0.13 -19.48
C GLU A 500 8.55 0.09 -21.01
N THR A 501 8.32 1.25 -21.62
CA THR A 501 8.28 1.43 -23.07
C THR A 501 9.47 2.26 -23.53
N ALA A 502 10.18 1.79 -24.54
CA ALA A 502 11.27 2.51 -25.18
C ALA A 502 11.05 2.58 -26.70
N GLU A 503 11.63 3.60 -27.35
CA GLU A 503 11.87 3.52 -28.78
C GLU A 503 12.76 2.29 -29.05
N ALA A 504 12.45 1.55 -30.13
CA ALA A 504 13.28 0.41 -30.48
C ALA A 504 14.72 0.87 -30.81
N ASP A 505 15.70 0.02 -30.47
CA ASP A 505 17.10 0.23 -30.86
C ASP A 505 17.23 0.53 -32.37
N PHE A 506 18.24 1.29 -32.78
CA PHE A 506 18.44 1.73 -34.17
C PHE A 506 18.44 0.58 -35.20
N SER A 507 18.77 -0.65 -34.76
CA SER A 507 18.71 -1.87 -35.57
C SER A 507 17.30 -2.39 -35.88
N VAL A 508 16.26 -1.98 -35.13
CA VAL A 508 14.88 -2.50 -35.24
C VAL A 508 13.88 -1.36 -35.35
N LEU A 509 12.97 -1.43 -36.34
CA LEU A 509 11.92 -0.42 -36.50
C LEU A 509 10.67 -0.80 -35.69
N GLY A 510 10.32 -0.03 -34.66
CA GLY A 510 9.12 -0.27 -33.87
C GLY A 510 9.13 0.41 -32.50
N VAL A 511 8.30 -0.11 -31.60
CA VAL A 511 8.31 0.23 -30.16
C VAL A 511 8.68 -1.03 -29.38
N GLN A 512 9.58 -0.92 -28.41
CA GLN A 512 9.96 -2.02 -27.53
C GLN A 512 9.31 -1.83 -26.16
N MET A 513 8.71 -2.91 -25.65
CA MET A 513 8.09 -2.99 -24.33
C MET A 513 8.82 -4.04 -23.50
N ARG A 514 9.37 -3.65 -22.35
CA ARG A 514 10.00 -4.55 -21.39
C ARG A 514 9.08 -4.70 -20.19
N GLY A 515 8.61 -5.92 -19.94
CA GLY A 515 8.01 -6.29 -18.66
C GLY A 515 9.06 -6.93 -17.75
N TYR A 516 9.09 -6.57 -16.47
CA TYR A 516 9.94 -7.25 -15.47
C TYR A 516 9.24 -7.37 -14.11
N HIS A 517 9.70 -8.32 -13.30
CA HIS A 517 9.19 -8.60 -11.97
C HIS A 517 10.32 -9.21 -11.12
N ASP A 518 10.57 -8.63 -9.94
CA ASP A 518 11.63 -9.02 -9.03
C ASP A 518 11.05 -9.80 -7.84
N PHE A 519 11.22 -11.12 -7.82
CA PHE A 519 10.65 -11.97 -6.78
C PHE A 519 11.49 -13.22 -6.49
N GLY A 520 11.23 -13.87 -5.37
CA GLY A 520 11.91 -15.08 -4.91
C GLY A 520 10.96 -16.03 -4.19
N CYS A 521 11.32 -17.31 -4.11
CA CYS A 521 10.53 -18.32 -3.40
C CYS A 521 11.47 -19.29 -2.67
N SER A 522 11.25 -19.54 -1.38
CA SER A 522 11.94 -20.62 -0.67
C SER A 522 11.08 -21.30 0.38
N LEU A 523 11.28 -22.60 0.54
CA LEU A 523 10.69 -23.40 1.62
C LEU A 523 11.27 -22.95 2.97
N GLN A 524 10.40 -22.87 3.96
CA GLN A 524 10.69 -22.37 5.30
C GLN A 524 10.57 -23.53 6.29
N GLU A 525 9.61 -23.48 7.21
CA GLU A 525 9.49 -24.47 8.29
C GLU A 525 8.83 -25.78 7.78
N PRO A 526 9.55 -26.94 7.75
CA PRO A 526 8.97 -28.22 7.35
C PRO A 526 7.78 -28.65 8.19
N ARG A 527 7.68 -28.17 9.43
CA ARG A 527 6.59 -28.48 10.34
C ARG A 527 5.26 -27.79 10.00
N ALA A 528 5.32 -26.66 9.29
CA ALA A 528 4.13 -25.94 8.85
C ALA A 528 3.25 -26.69 7.83
N ALA A 529 3.67 -27.87 7.38
CA ALA A 529 2.99 -28.66 6.36
C ALA A 529 3.06 -30.16 6.67
N VAL A 530 2.05 -30.91 6.24
CA VAL A 530 2.05 -32.38 6.17
C VAL A 530 1.64 -32.80 4.76
N LYS A 531 2.40 -33.69 4.13
CA LYS A 531 2.09 -34.29 2.83
C LYS A 531 1.55 -35.71 3.01
N ALA A 532 0.41 -35.98 2.39
CA ALA A 532 -0.11 -37.33 2.19
C ALA A 532 0.18 -37.79 0.75
N LYS A 533 0.71 -39.01 0.58
CA LYS A 533 1.01 -39.57 -0.75
C LYS A 533 -0.26 -39.81 -1.58
N GLY A 534 -1.38 -40.14 -0.94
CA GLY A 534 -2.66 -40.41 -1.62
C GLY A 534 -2.78 -41.81 -2.24
N GLU A 535 -1.78 -42.66 -2.02
CA GLU A 535 -1.68 -44.02 -2.55
C GLU A 535 -0.69 -44.84 -1.70
N ALA A 536 -0.73 -46.17 -1.88
CA ALA A 536 0.22 -47.11 -1.27
C ALA A 536 1.66 -46.82 -1.69
#